data_AF-A0A1Z7WVJ0-F1
#
_entry.id   AF-A0A1Z7WVJ0-F1
#
_cell.length_a   1.000
_cell.length_b   1.000
_cell.length_c   1.000
_cell.angle_alpha   90.00
_cell.angle_beta   90.00
_cell.angle_gamma   90.00
#
_symmetry.space_group_name_H-M   'P 1'
#
loop_
_entity.id
_entity.type
_entity.pdbx_description
1 polymer ?
#
loop_
_entity_poly.entity_id
_entity_poly.type
_entity_poly.pdbx_seq_one_letter_code
_entity_poly.pdbx_strand_id
1 'polypeptide(L)' 'MKATEIRQKSVEEMAQELEALHKEQFNLRMQSATGQLTRSSELKRVRRDIARIKTVLHEKK' A
#
# COMPACT_ATOMS: atom_id res chain seq x y z
N MET A 1 -3.99 6.52 2.59
CA MET A 1 -2.97 7.43 3.15
C MET A 1 -3.01 8.82 2.50
N LYS A 2 -2.64 9.88 3.23
CA LYS A 2 -2.34 11.21 2.64
C LYS A 2 -0.86 11.28 2.26
N ALA A 3 -0.54 11.93 1.14
CA ALA A 3 0.83 12.05 0.65
C ALA A 3 1.76 12.82 1.61
N THR A 4 1.19 13.73 2.40
CA THR A 4 1.91 14.52 3.42
C THR A 4 2.48 13.65 4.54
N GLU A 5 1.73 12.64 4.98
CA GLU A 5 2.14 11.70 6.04
C GLU A 5 3.25 10.78 5.55
N ILE A 6 3.21 10.37 4.28
CA ILE A 6 4.23 9.51 3.67
C ILE A 6 5.56 10.26 3.52
N ARG A 7 5.53 11.57 3.18
CA ARG A 7 6.75 12.37 3.03
C ARG A 7 7.50 12.60 4.34
N GLN A 8 6.79 12.67 5.47
CA GLN A 8 7.38 12.85 6.80
C GLN A 8 8.11 11.61 7.32
N LYS A 9 7.79 10.42 6.80
CA LYS A 9 8.41 9.16 7.20
C LYS A 9 9.85 9.02 6.67
N SER A 10 10.65 8.21 7.36
CA SER A 10 11.99 7.85 6.92
C SER A 10 11.93 6.88 5.71
N VAL A 11 13.04 6.74 4.98
CA VAL A 11 13.14 5.79 3.85
C VAL A 11 12.96 4.34 4.33
N GLU A 12 13.46 4.02 5.52
CA GLU A 12 13.36 2.69 6.13
C GLU A 12 11.92 2.38 6.57
N GLU A 13 11.24 3.36 7.18
CA GLU A 13 9.83 3.23 7.56
C GLU A 13 8.93 3.05 6.33
N MET A 14 9.21 3.79 5.24
CA MET A 14 8.51 3.63 3.98
C MET A 14 8.71 2.24 3.36
N ALA A 15 9.92 1.66 3.48
CA ALA A 15 10.20 0.32 2.99
C ALA A 15 9.44 -0.75 3.80
N GLN A 16 9.43 -0.63 5.14
CA GLN A 16 8.68 -1.53 6.02
C GLN A 16 7.17 -1.47 5.73
N GLU A 17 6.63 -0.28 5.53
CA GLU A 17 5.22 -0.09 5.27
C GLU A 17 4.81 -0.57 3.87
N LEU A 18 5.71 -0.44 2.89
CA LEU A 18 5.53 -1.02 1.56
C LEU A 18 5.45 -2.55 1.63
N GLU A 19 6.27 -3.19 2.46
CA GLU A 19 6.21 -4.64 2.67
C GLU A 19 4.90 -5.07 3.35
N ALA A 20 4.45 -4.31 4.36
CA ALA A 20 3.17 -4.54 5.03
C ALA A 20 1.98 -4.43 4.04
N LEU A 21 1.96 -3.39 3.21
CA LEU A 21 0.92 -3.20 2.18
C LEU A 21 0.95 -4.30 1.12
N HIS A 22 2.12 -4.86 0.78
CA HIS A 22 2.21 -6.00 -0.12
C HIS A 22 1.60 -7.27 0.49
N LYS A 23 1.80 -7.52 1.78
CA LYS A 23 1.14 -8.62 2.50
C LYS A 23 -0.37 -8.43 2.56
N GLU A 24 -0.84 -7.21 2.84
CA GLU A 24 -2.27 -6.86 2.82
C GLU A 24 -2.86 -7.07 1.41
N GLN A 25 -2.16 -6.64 0.36
CA GLN A 25 -2.56 -6.84 -1.03
C GLN A 25 -2.71 -8.33 -1.36
N PHE A 26 -1.76 -9.17 -0.92
CA PHE A 26 -1.83 -10.62 -1.14
C PHE A 26 -3.06 -11.23 -0.47
N ASN A 27 -3.33 -10.88 0.79
CA ASN A 27 -4.50 -11.35 1.53
C ASN A 27 -5.81 -10.92 0.85
N LEU A 28 -5.91 -9.67 0.39
CA LEU A 28 -7.08 -9.18 -0.33
C LEU A 28 -7.26 -9.89 -1.69
N ARG A 29 -6.18 -10.25 -2.39
CA ARG A 29 -6.26 -11.03 -3.63
C ARG A 29 -6.73 -12.46 -3.36
N MET A 30 -6.26 -13.10 -2.27
CA MET A 30 -6.79 -14.41 -1.85
C MET A 30 -8.27 -14.33 -1.51
N GLN A 31 -8.70 -13.35 -0.71
CA GLN A 31 -10.12 -13.15 -0.37
C GLN A 31 -10.99 -12.86 -1.58
N SER A 32 -10.45 -12.15 -2.57
CA SER A 32 -11.12 -11.91 -3.86
C SER A 32 -11.26 -13.19 -4.68
N ALA A 33 -10.27 -14.08 -4.64
CA ALA A 33 -10.30 -15.35 -5.36
C ALA A 33 -11.26 -16.36 -4.71
N THR A 34 -11.40 -16.34 -3.38
CA THR A 34 -12.35 -17.18 -2.64
C THR A 34 -13.79 -16.66 -2.66
N GLY A 35 -14.03 -15.47 -3.26
CA GLY A 35 -15.35 -14.84 -3.30
C GLY A 35 -15.84 -14.28 -1.95
N GLN A 36 -14.97 -14.25 -0.94
CA GLN A 36 -15.29 -13.75 0.42
C GLN A 36 -14.99 -12.25 0.59
N LEU A 37 -14.62 -11.56 -0.48
CA LEU A 37 -14.25 -10.15 -0.45
C LEU A 37 -15.48 -9.26 -0.26
N THR A 38 -15.67 -8.77 0.96
CA THR A 38 -16.77 -7.86 1.32
C THR A 38 -16.60 -6.44 0.78
N ARG A 39 -15.36 -5.98 0.57
CA ARG A 39 -15.05 -4.60 0.11
C ARG A 39 -14.02 -4.58 -1.02
N SER A 40 -14.48 -4.55 -2.26
CA SER A 40 -13.63 -4.39 -3.46
C SER A 40 -12.89 -3.05 -3.53
N SER A 41 -13.38 -2.03 -2.82
CA SER A 41 -12.73 -0.72 -2.70
C SER A 41 -11.35 -0.80 -2.02
N GLU A 42 -11.13 -1.78 -1.14
CA GLU A 42 -9.86 -1.95 -0.42
C GLU A 42 -8.71 -2.33 -1.36
N LEU A 43 -8.96 -3.18 -2.36
CA LEU A 43 -7.98 -3.48 -3.41
C LEU A 43 -7.50 -2.23 -4.16
N LYS A 44 -8.40 -1.26 -4.37
CA LYS A 44 -8.06 0.01 -5.03
C LYS A 44 -7.32 0.95 -4.07
N ARG A 45 -7.66 0.93 -2.78
CA ARG A 45 -6.98 1.70 -1.73
C ARG A 45 -5.53 1.27 -1.59
N VAL A 46 -5.29 -0.02 -1.32
CA VAL A 46 -3.95 -0.59 -1.12
C VAL A 46 -3.05 -0.36 -2.33
N ARG A 47 -3.58 -0.56 -3.55
CA ARG A 47 -2.81 -0.30 -4.79
C ARG A 47 -2.37 1.16 -4.93
N ARG A 48 -3.22 2.12 -4.57
CA ARG A 48 -2.90 3.55 -4.59
C ARG A 48 -1.90 3.92 -3.50
N ASP A 49 -2.02 3.33 -2.33
CA ASP A 49 -1.11 3.59 -1.22
C ASP A 49 0.32 3.06 -1.54
N ILE A 50 0.44 1.86 -2.13
CA ILE A 50 1.73 1.34 -2.65
C ILE A 50 2.31 2.30 -3.71
N ALA A 51 1.49 2.78 -4.65
CA ALA A 51 1.95 3.70 -5.68
C ALA A 51 2.49 5.01 -5.09
N ARG A 52 1.78 5.59 -4.10
CA ARG A 52 2.21 6.81 -3.41
C ARG A 52 3.55 6.66 -2.70
N ILE A 53 3.76 5.54 -1.99
CA ILE A 53 5.04 5.27 -1.32
C ILE A 53 6.16 5.18 -2.35
N LYS A 54 5.95 4.44 -3.44
CA LYS A 54 6.94 4.33 -4.53
C LYS A 54 7.25 5.68 -5.17
N THR A 55 6.25 6.54 -5.35
CA THR A 55 6.45 7.91 -5.87
C THR A 55 7.31 8.73 -4.91
N VAL A 56 7.01 8.74 -3.62
CA VAL A 56 7.79 9.52 -2.63
C VAL A 56 9.21 8.98 -2.48
N LEU A 57 9.40 7.66 -2.53
CA LEU A 57 10.73 7.04 -2.56
C LEU A 57 11.54 7.48 -3.78
N HIS A 58 10.88 7.64 -4.93
CA HIS A 58 11.51 8.17 -6.13
C HIS A 58 11.80 9.68 -6.04
N GLU A 59 10.90 10.47 -5.42
CA GLU A 59 11.11 11.91 -5.16
C GLU A 59 12.29 12.18 -4.20
N LYS A 60 12.60 11.24 -3.28
CA LYS A 60 13.71 11.36 -2.32
C LYS A 60 15.05 10.84 -2.85
N LYS A 61 15.06 10.20 -4.01
CA LYS A 61 16.26 9.63 -4.65
C LYS A 61 16.91 10.66 -5.56
#